data_AF-A0A7W0NNC5-F1
#
_entry.id   AF-A0A7W0NNC5-F1
#
_cell.length_a   1.000
_cell.length_b   1.000
_cell.length_c   1.000
_cell.angle_alpha   90.00
_cell.angle_beta   90.00
_cell.angle_gamma   90.00
#
_symmetry.space_group_name_H-M   'P 1'
#
loop_
_entity.id
_entity.type
_entity.pdbx_description
1 polymer ?
#
loop_
_entity_poly.entity_id
_entity_poly.type
_entity_poly.pdbx_seq_one_letter_code
_entity_poly.pdbx_strand_id
1 'polypeptide(L)'
;MVRGHEHPAEAWDRWRGKRQALLAEHPQSPVAEEQRPHVTLEYFGYDPSLRVLAAVRAVEGRHYDLTTSGGSSYGFTHFASARFGLEGSDLSLELYWLDGYGGGLLLPFRDATSGESTYGAGRYLLDTVKGADLGMIDGRVVLDFNFAYNPSCVYGPAWVCPLAPPANRLPVSVRLVSGYRVGLPPKKTSRGARP
;
A
#
# COMPACT_ATOMS: atom_id res chain seq x y z
N MET A 1 -11.17 7.44 -9.52
CA MET A 1 -11.80 6.72 -8.41
C MET A 1 -12.12 5.31 -8.89
N VAL A 2 -11.88 4.27 -8.07
CA VAL A 2 -12.12 2.85 -8.42
C VAL A 2 -13.45 2.34 -7.84
N ARG A 3 -14.10 3.13 -6.97
CA ARG A 3 -15.39 2.80 -6.35
C ARG A 3 -16.46 2.45 -7.39
N GLY A 4 -17.26 1.42 -7.09
CA GLY A 4 -18.52 1.13 -7.79
C GLY A 4 -18.39 0.54 -9.19
N HIS A 5 -17.22 0.03 -9.58
CA HIS A 5 -17.05 -0.58 -10.89
C HIS A 5 -17.67 -1.99 -10.93
N GLU A 6 -18.60 -2.25 -11.85
CA GLU A 6 -19.28 -3.54 -12.02
C GLU A 6 -18.32 -4.69 -12.36
N HIS A 7 -17.16 -4.35 -12.95
CA HIS A 7 -16.09 -5.29 -13.31
C HIS A 7 -14.78 -5.00 -12.55
N PRO A 8 -14.50 -5.70 -11.43
CA PRO A 8 -13.31 -5.45 -10.60
C PRO A 8 -11.98 -5.60 -11.34
N ALA A 9 -11.85 -6.57 -12.25
CA ALA A 9 -10.63 -6.81 -13.02
C ALA A 9 -10.29 -5.64 -13.96
N GLU A 10 -11.29 -5.03 -14.61
CA GLU A 10 -11.09 -3.84 -15.43
C GLU A 10 -10.74 -2.61 -14.59
N ALA A 11 -11.38 -2.49 -13.42
CA ALA A 11 -11.09 -1.42 -12.47
C ALA A 11 -9.64 -1.51 -11.98
N TRP A 12 -9.17 -2.74 -11.73
CA TRP A 12 -7.79 -3.06 -11.39
C TRP A 12 -6.82 -2.70 -12.51
N ASP A 13 -7.15 -3.07 -13.75
CA ASP A 13 -6.35 -2.75 -14.93
C ASP A 13 -6.17 -1.22 -15.13
N ARG A 14 -7.27 -0.47 -14.98
CA ARG A 14 -7.24 1.00 -14.99
C ARG A 14 -6.44 1.57 -13.82
N TRP A 15 -6.56 0.97 -12.64
CA TRP A 15 -5.87 1.43 -11.43
C TRP A 15 -4.35 1.23 -11.53
N ARG A 16 -3.86 0.09 -12.02
CA ARG A 16 -2.42 -0.16 -12.21
C ARG A 16 -1.81 0.85 -13.18
N GLY A 17 -2.50 1.16 -14.28
CA GLY A 17 -2.05 2.16 -15.26
C GLY A 17 -1.97 3.56 -14.66
N LYS A 18 -2.99 3.96 -13.89
CA LYS A 18 -2.96 5.24 -13.16
C LYS A 18 -1.83 5.31 -12.15
N ARG A 19 -1.54 4.21 -11.44
CA ARG A 19 -0.46 4.19 -10.45
C ARG A 19 0.91 4.29 -11.11
N GLN A 20 1.11 3.61 -12.23
CA GLN A 20 2.32 3.73 -13.04
C GLN A 20 2.52 5.19 -13.50
N ALA A 21 1.49 5.82 -14.07
CA ALA A 21 1.55 7.22 -14.50
C ALA A 21 1.82 8.18 -13.32
N LEU A 22 1.20 7.94 -12.16
CA LEU A 22 1.44 8.74 -10.95
C LEU A 22 2.91 8.71 -10.52
N LEU A 23 3.59 7.56 -10.63
CA LEU A 23 5.00 7.47 -10.26
C LEU A 23 5.93 8.04 -11.34
N ALA A 24 5.60 7.87 -12.62
CA ALA A 24 6.45 8.29 -13.72
C ALA A 24 6.33 9.80 -14.03
N GLU A 25 5.15 10.40 -13.86
CA GLU A 25 4.84 11.71 -14.45
C GLU A 25 4.37 12.76 -13.45
N HIS A 26 3.77 12.36 -12.33
CA HIS A 26 3.11 13.32 -11.45
C HIS A 26 4.10 14.22 -10.70
N PRO A 27 3.85 15.54 -10.55
CA PRO A 27 4.74 16.45 -9.82
C PRO A 27 4.99 16.05 -8.37
N GLN A 28 3.99 15.43 -7.73
CA GLN A 28 4.08 14.89 -6.37
C GLN A 28 4.50 13.41 -6.33
N SER A 29 5.11 12.89 -7.40
CA SER A 29 5.66 11.53 -7.41
C SER A 29 6.68 11.36 -6.30
N PRO A 30 6.67 10.23 -5.56
CA PRO A 30 7.68 9.94 -4.57
C PRO A 30 9.02 9.49 -5.16
N VAL A 31 9.08 9.24 -6.48
CA VAL A 31 10.28 8.82 -7.21
C VAL A 31 11.08 10.06 -7.60
N ALA A 32 12.40 10.02 -7.35
CA ALA A 32 13.33 11.04 -7.78
C ALA A 32 13.25 11.25 -9.30
N GLU A 33 13.36 12.50 -9.76
CA GLU A 33 13.09 12.87 -11.15
C GLU A 33 13.94 12.07 -12.14
N GLU A 34 15.20 11.83 -11.81
CA GLU A 34 16.16 11.08 -12.62
C GLU A 34 15.81 9.58 -12.73
N GLN A 35 15.01 9.06 -11.79
CA GLN A 35 14.59 7.67 -11.72
C GLN A 35 13.20 7.44 -12.33
N ARG A 36 12.40 8.50 -12.54
CA ARG A 36 11.05 8.40 -13.09
C ARG A 36 10.97 7.68 -14.44
N PRO A 37 11.90 7.87 -15.41
CA PRO A 37 11.87 7.11 -16.66
C PRO A 37 12.09 5.62 -16.50
N HIS A 38 12.60 5.18 -15.35
CA HIS A 38 12.96 3.78 -15.06
C HIS A 38 12.06 3.13 -14.02
N VAL A 39 11.05 3.85 -13.49
CA VAL A 39 10.12 3.25 -12.54
C VAL A 39 9.16 2.33 -13.28
N THR A 40 9.11 1.07 -12.86
CA THR A 40 8.15 0.10 -13.35
C THR A 40 7.50 -0.57 -12.16
N LEU A 41 6.17 -0.63 -12.17
CA LEU A 41 5.39 -1.41 -11.23
C LEU A 41 5.05 -2.77 -11.85
N GLU A 42 5.52 -3.83 -11.21
CA GLU A 42 5.13 -5.19 -11.55
C GLU A 42 3.88 -5.59 -10.76
N TYR A 43 2.96 -6.28 -11.41
CA TYR A 43 1.72 -6.81 -10.82
C TYR A 43 1.51 -8.26 -11.27
N PHE A 44 0.92 -9.10 -10.41
CA PHE A 44 0.34 -10.38 -10.86
C PHE A 44 -1.01 -10.13 -11.54
N GLY A 45 -1.52 -11.13 -12.26
CA GLY A 45 -2.89 -11.05 -12.79
C GLY A 45 -3.93 -10.88 -11.67
N TYR A 46 -5.06 -10.28 -12.00
CA TYR A 46 -6.17 -10.11 -11.06
C TYR A 46 -6.67 -11.46 -10.55
N ASP A 47 -6.70 -11.63 -9.23
CA ASP A 47 -7.22 -12.84 -8.58
C ASP A 47 -8.50 -12.50 -7.79
N PRO A 48 -9.69 -12.94 -8.25
CA PRO A 48 -10.94 -12.69 -7.55
C PRO A 48 -11.02 -13.25 -6.12
N SER A 49 -10.23 -14.29 -5.80
CA SER A 49 -10.20 -14.88 -4.44
C SER A 49 -9.62 -13.93 -3.40
N LEU A 50 -8.83 -12.95 -3.84
CA LEU A 50 -8.23 -11.89 -3.03
C LEU A 50 -9.19 -10.71 -2.80
N ARG A 51 -10.42 -10.77 -3.30
CA ARG A 51 -11.46 -9.76 -3.08
C ARG A 51 -12.50 -10.26 -2.09
N VAL A 52 -12.56 -9.64 -0.92
CA VAL A 52 -13.40 -10.07 0.21
C VAL A 52 -14.23 -8.91 0.75
N LEU A 53 -15.34 -9.25 1.41
CA LEU A 53 -16.18 -8.30 2.14
C LEU A 53 -15.88 -8.40 3.63
N ALA A 54 -15.53 -7.29 4.25
CA ALA A 54 -15.19 -7.23 5.65
C ALA A 54 -16.29 -6.58 6.50
N ALA A 55 -16.64 -7.23 7.61
CA ALA A 55 -17.50 -6.66 8.63
C ALA A 55 -16.68 -5.72 9.52
N VAL A 56 -17.11 -4.46 9.62
CA VAL A 56 -16.42 -3.44 10.41
C VAL A 56 -17.08 -3.30 11.77
N ARG A 57 -16.27 -3.35 12.82
CA ARG A 57 -16.68 -3.08 14.20
C ARG A 57 -15.88 -1.91 14.75
N ALA A 58 -16.58 -0.85 15.14
CA ALA A 58 -15.96 0.26 15.85
C ALA A 58 -15.37 -0.22 17.19
N VAL A 59 -14.23 0.37 17.57
CA VAL A 59 -13.57 0.14 18.86
C VAL A 59 -13.43 1.47 19.59
N GLU A 60 -13.12 1.41 20.88
CA GLU A 60 -12.69 2.60 21.59
C GLU A 60 -11.38 3.10 20.98
N GLY A 61 -11.40 4.37 20.55
CA GLY A 61 -10.32 4.95 19.77
C GLY A 61 -9.00 4.99 20.54
N ARG A 62 -7.93 4.42 19.98
CA ARG A 62 -6.59 4.57 20.52
C ARG A 62 -5.73 5.41 19.59
N HIS A 63 -5.27 6.54 20.09
CA HIS A 63 -4.39 7.45 19.36
C HIS A 63 -2.91 7.03 19.49
N TYR A 64 -2.16 7.20 18.43
CA TYR A 64 -0.75 6.90 18.32
C TYR A 64 -0.05 8.03 17.56
N ASP A 65 1.12 8.42 18.04
CA ASP A 65 1.99 9.36 17.34
C ASP A 65 3.11 8.61 16.61
N LEU A 66 3.18 8.79 15.29
CA LEU A 66 4.34 8.37 14.51
C LEU A 66 5.35 9.52 14.44
N THR A 67 6.36 9.49 15.30
CA THR A 67 7.49 10.42 15.19
C THR A 67 8.34 10.05 13.98
N THR A 68 8.56 11.02 13.10
CA THR A 68 9.39 10.84 11.92
C THR A 68 10.85 11.18 12.18
N SER A 69 11.76 10.70 11.33
CA SER A 69 13.18 11.05 11.39
C SER A 69 13.46 12.55 11.19
N GLY A 70 12.52 13.29 10.59
CA GLY A 70 12.57 14.74 10.42
C GLY A 70 12.03 15.54 11.62
N GLY A 71 11.64 14.88 12.72
CA GLY A 71 11.16 15.53 13.94
C GLY A 71 9.68 15.93 13.93
N SER A 72 8.97 15.83 12.80
CA SER A 72 7.51 15.96 12.75
C SER A 72 6.85 14.68 13.23
N SER A 73 5.72 14.78 13.92
CA SER A 73 4.85 13.65 14.25
C SER A 73 3.58 13.67 13.41
N TYR A 74 3.12 12.48 13.02
CA TYR A 74 1.78 12.31 12.44
C TYR A 74 0.97 11.41 13.38
N GLY A 75 -0.13 11.97 13.88
CA GLY A 75 -1.10 11.25 14.70
C GLY A 75 -1.96 10.31 13.85
N PHE A 76 -2.27 9.15 14.40
CA PHE A 76 -3.24 8.23 13.82
C PHE A 76 -4.03 7.51 14.91
N THR A 77 -5.31 7.28 14.64
CA THR A 77 -6.25 6.70 15.60
C THR A 77 -6.76 5.36 15.11
N HIS A 78 -6.50 4.28 15.86
CA HIS A 78 -7.20 3.00 15.65
C HIS A 78 -8.65 3.19 16.08
N PHE A 79 -9.60 3.13 15.14
CA PHE A 79 -11.01 3.43 15.42
C PHE A 79 -11.95 2.25 15.14
N ALA A 80 -11.51 1.25 14.38
CA ALA A 80 -12.32 0.08 14.08
C ALA A 80 -11.45 -1.13 13.69
N SER A 81 -12.05 -2.32 13.68
CA SER A 81 -11.45 -3.53 13.10
C SER A 81 -12.33 -4.09 11.99
N ALA A 82 -11.71 -4.56 10.91
CA ALA A 82 -12.35 -5.21 9.78
C ALA A 82 -12.10 -6.72 9.82
N ARG A 83 -13.16 -7.52 9.96
CA ARG A 83 -13.10 -8.99 9.99
C ARG A 83 -13.57 -9.60 8.67
N PHE A 84 -12.84 -10.56 8.15
CA PHE A 84 -13.08 -11.18 6.84
C PHE A 84 -12.46 -12.58 6.78
N GLY A 85 -12.95 -13.41 5.86
CA GLY A 85 -12.30 -14.67 5.51
C GLY A 85 -11.40 -14.48 4.29
N LEU A 86 -10.20 -15.06 4.29
CA LEU A 86 -9.28 -15.09 3.15
C LEU A 86 -8.44 -16.36 3.20
N GLU A 87 -8.24 -17.05 2.07
CA GLU A 87 -7.48 -18.31 2.00
C GLU A 87 -7.93 -19.35 3.05
N GLY A 88 -9.24 -19.47 3.28
CA GLY A 88 -9.83 -20.40 4.25
C GLY A 88 -9.58 -20.04 5.73
N SER A 89 -9.01 -18.87 6.01
CA SER A 89 -8.73 -18.38 7.37
C SER A 89 -9.62 -17.18 7.72
N ASP A 90 -10.14 -17.16 8.95
CA ASP A 90 -10.78 -15.97 9.51
C ASP A 90 -9.72 -14.99 10.03
N LEU A 91 -9.70 -13.80 9.46
CA LEU A 91 -8.69 -12.77 9.69
C LEU A 91 -9.33 -11.47 10.16
N SER A 92 -8.50 -10.61 10.74
CA SER A 92 -8.88 -9.27 11.16
C SER A 92 -7.75 -8.31 10.88
N LEU A 93 -8.09 -7.09 10.49
CA LEU A 93 -7.16 -5.97 10.41
C LEU A 93 -7.73 -4.75 11.14
N GLU A 94 -6.88 -4.00 11.82
CA GLU A 94 -7.22 -2.72 12.43
C GLU A 94 -7.25 -1.61 11.37
N LEU A 95 -8.25 -0.75 11.46
CA LEU A 95 -8.47 0.42 10.62
C LEU A 95 -8.04 1.67 11.37
N TYR A 96 -7.28 2.52 10.68
CA TYR A 96 -6.69 3.71 11.25
C TYR A 96 -7.21 4.96 10.56
N TRP A 97 -7.47 6.01 11.33
CA TRP A 97 -7.71 7.34 10.80
C TRP A 97 -6.43 8.16 10.94
N LEU A 98 -5.91 8.71 9.84
CA LEU A 98 -4.77 9.62 9.86
C LEU A 98 -5.25 11.04 10.17
N ASP A 99 -4.58 11.72 11.10
CA ASP A 99 -4.89 13.11 11.44
C ASP A 99 -4.11 14.10 10.55
N GLY A 100 -3.03 13.64 9.92
CA GLY A 100 -2.25 14.36 8.92
C GLY A 100 -2.61 13.99 7.48
N TYR A 101 -1.87 14.54 6.52
CA TYR A 101 -1.95 14.12 5.11
C TYR A 101 -3.35 14.32 4.49
N GLY A 102 -4.10 15.36 4.89
CA GLY A 102 -5.46 15.61 4.39
C GLY A 102 -6.57 14.80 5.08
N GLY A 103 -6.19 13.86 5.96
CA GLY A 103 -7.10 13.09 6.80
C GLY A 103 -7.80 11.94 6.08
N GLY A 104 -7.94 10.79 6.73
CA GLY A 104 -8.69 9.68 6.16
C GLY A 104 -8.34 8.30 6.67
N LEU A 105 -9.07 7.31 6.17
CA LEU A 105 -8.85 5.90 6.50
C LEU A 105 -7.57 5.41 5.83
N LEU A 106 -6.68 4.83 6.65
CA LEU A 106 -5.52 4.06 6.23
C LEU A 106 -5.63 2.63 6.75
N LEU A 107 -5.33 1.67 5.88
CA LEU A 107 -5.20 0.27 6.23
C LEU A 107 -3.83 -0.27 5.79
N PRO A 108 -2.79 -0.15 6.62
CA PRO A 108 -1.50 -0.75 6.36
C PRO A 108 -1.53 -2.23 6.78
N PHE A 109 -0.88 -3.10 6.02
CA PHE A 109 -0.76 -4.51 6.39
C PHE A 109 0.59 -5.08 5.98
N ARG A 110 0.99 -6.14 6.69
CA ARG A 110 2.02 -7.07 6.28
C ARG A 110 1.38 -8.44 6.15
N ASP A 111 2.03 -9.30 5.41
CA ASP A 111 1.60 -10.67 5.20
C ASP A 111 2.84 -11.57 5.08
N ALA A 112 2.63 -12.88 4.90
CA ALA A 112 3.74 -13.83 4.84
C ALA A 112 4.73 -13.60 3.67
N THR A 113 4.38 -12.78 2.66
CA THR A 113 5.31 -12.41 1.59
C THR A 113 6.21 -11.22 1.94
N SER A 114 5.96 -10.53 3.06
CA SER A 114 6.66 -9.28 3.44
C SER A 114 8.10 -9.55 3.90
N GLY A 115 9.08 -9.13 3.10
CA GLY A 115 10.51 -9.36 3.35
C GLY A 115 11.10 -10.50 2.51
N GLU A 116 10.23 -11.31 1.89
CA GLU A 116 10.60 -12.42 1.01
C GLU A 116 10.44 -12.02 -0.46
N SER A 117 9.20 -11.77 -0.89
CA SER A 117 8.85 -11.42 -2.28
C SER A 117 8.15 -10.06 -2.42
N THR A 118 7.89 -9.38 -1.30
CA THR A 118 7.31 -8.03 -1.25
C THR A 118 8.06 -7.16 -0.24
N TYR A 119 7.84 -5.85 -0.28
CA TYR A 119 8.53 -4.89 0.59
C TYR A 119 8.36 -5.24 2.08
N GLY A 120 9.49 -5.31 2.80
CA GLY A 120 9.54 -5.83 4.17
C GLY A 120 8.72 -5.05 5.19
N ALA A 121 8.50 -3.75 4.99
CA ALA A 121 7.73 -2.93 5.92
C ALA A 121 6.21 -2.98 5.70
N GLY A 122 5.75 -3.66 4.65
CA GLY A 122 4.33 -3.85 4.34
C GLY A 122 3.80 -2.99 3.19
N ARG A 123 2.49 -3.03 3.00
CA ARG A 123 1.74 -2.40 1.92
C ARG A 123 0.48 -1.72 2.45
N TYR A 124 -0.13 -0.86 1.65
CA TYR A 124 -1.41 -0.23 1.96
C TYR A 124 -2.52 -0.84 1.13
N LEU A 125 -3.59 -1.25 1.81
CA LEU A 125 -4.79 -1.82 1.21
C LEU A 125 -5.89 -0.77 1.00
N LEU A 126 -6.01 0.17 1.94
CA LEU A 126 -6.90 1.33 1.84
C LEU A 126 -6.14 2.60 2.21
N ASP A 127 -6.42 3.68 1.47
CA ASP A 127 -5.93 5.04 1.70
C ASP A 127 -6.90 6.01 1.01
N THR A 128 -7.88 6.50 1.77
CA THR A 128 -8.95 7.33 1.20
C THR A 128 -8.45 8.67 0.70
N VAL A 129 -7.37 9.21 1.30
CA VAL A 129 -6.74 10.45 0.82
C VAL A 129 -6.22 10.26 -0.59
N LYS A 130 -5.58 9.12 -0.87
CA LYS A 130 -5.05 8.80 -2.20
C LYS A 130 -6.10 8.20 -3.13
N GLY A 131 -7.38 8.23 -2.75
CA GLY A 131 -8.48 7.65 -3.51
C GLY A 131 -8.34 6.15 -3.74
N ALA A 132 -7.58 5.46 -2.88
CA ALA A 132 -7.36 4.03 -2.90
C ALA A 132 -8.32 3.35 -1.92
N ASP A 133 -9.61 3.41 -2.25
CA ASP A 133 -10.64 2.65 -1.56
C ASP A 133 -11.75 2.26 -2.53
N LEU A 134 -12.40 1.13 -2.25
CA LEU A 134 -13.36 0.48 -3.17
C LEU A 134 -14.81 0.64 -2.72
N GLY A 135 -15.04 1.35 -1.62
CA GLY A 135 -16.36 1.54 -1.04
C GLY A 135 -16.87 0.32 -0.26
N MET A 136 -18.19 0.19 -0.22
CA MET A 136 -18.90 -0.79 0.59
C MET A 136 -19.97 -1.50 -0.23
N ILE A 137 -20.25 -2.77 0.12
CA ILE A 137 -21.34 -3.57 -0.43
C ILE A 137 -22.10 -4.17 0.74
N ASP A 138 -23.41 -3.96 0.79
CA ASP A 138 -24.30 -4.47 1.85
C ASP A 138 -23.79 -4.17 3.27
N GLY A 139 -23.34 -2.93 3.50
CA GLY A 139 -22.81 -2.50 4.80
C GLY A 139 -21.44 -3.08 5.17
N ARG A 140 -20.77 -3.81 4.27
CA ARG A 140 -19.42 -4.35 4.47
C ARG A 140 -18.42 -3.62 3.60
N VAL A 141 -17.22 -3.39 4.14
CA VAL A 141 -16.12 -2.76 3.38
C VAL A 141 -15.58 -3.75 2.37
N VAL A 142 -15.35 -3.29 1.13
CA VAL A 142 -14.66 -4.10 0.11
C VAL A 142 -13.17 -4.04 0.36
N LEU A 143 -12.57 -5.17 0.70
CA LEU A 143 -11.12 -5.35 0.78
C LEU A 143 -10.70 -6.17 -0.43
N ASP A 144 -10.10 -5.51 -1.42
CA ASP A 144 -9.53 -6.19 -2.58
C ASP A 144 -8.01 -6.06 -2.51
N PHE A 145 -7.38 -7.16 -2.12
CA PHE A 145 -5.94 -7.14 -1.94
C PHE A 145 -5.23 -6.84 -3.26
N ASN A 146 -5.82 -7.12 -4.44
CA ASN A 146 -5.23 -6.82 -5.76
C ASN A 146 -4.84 -5.35 -5.94
N PHE A 147 -5.45 -4.45 -5.16
CA PHE A 147 -5.20 -3.02 -5.16
C PHE A 147 -4.19 -2.57 -4.10
N ALA A 148 -3.59 -3.50 -3.35
CA ALA A 148 -2.54 -3.21 -2.41
C ALA A 148 -1.32 -2.60 -3.13
N TYR A 149 -0.73 -1.57 -2.54
CA TYR A 149 0.39 -0.85 -3.15
C TYR A 149 1.47 -0.49 -2.15
N ASN A 150 2.66 -0.18 -2.68
CA ASN A 150 3.80 0.23 -1.88
C ASN A 150 3.66 1.66 -1.33
N PRO A 151 3.96 1.89 -0.05
CA PRO A 151 4.01 3.23 0.51
C PRO A 151 5.08 4.09 -0.18
N SER A 152 4.93 5.41 -0.12
CA SER A 152 5.85 6.36 -0.78
C SER A 152 7.31 6.19 -0.34
N CYS A 153 7.56 5.78 0.92
CA CYS A 153 8.89 5.53 1.47
C CYS A 153 9.67 4.42 0.76
N VAL A 154 9.01 3.56 -0.02
CA VAL A 154 9.70 2.56 -0.86
C VAL A 154 10.52 3.22 -1.97
N TYR A 155 10.08 4.38 -2.46
CA TYR A 155 10.66 5.05 -3.62
C TYR A 155 11.68 6.13 -3.27
N GLY A 156 11.73 6.58 -2.01
CA GLY A 156 12.69 7.59 -1.60
C GLY A 156 12.69 7.86 -0.09
N PRO A 157 13.87 8.16 0.49
CA PRO A 157 14.03 8.37 1.94
C PRO A 157 13.40 9.67 2.45
N ALA A 158 13.03 10.59 1.55
CA ALA A 158 12.34 11.83 1.90
C ALA A 158 10.90 11.60 2.41
N TRP A 159 10.35 10.39 2.20
CA TRP A 159 8.98 10.07 2.57
C TRP A 159 8.93 9.25 3.85
N VAL A 160 8.03 9.65 4.74
CA VAL A 160 7.77 8.92 5.98
C VAL A 160 6.38 8.35 5.91
N CYS A 161 6.24 7.07 6.23
CA CYS A 161 5.04 6.31 5.99
C CYS A 161 4.74 5.44 7.23
N PRO A 162 3.49 5.42 7.73
CA PRO A 162 3.10 4.51 8.78
C PRO A 162 3.41 3.05 8.43
N LEU A 163 4.08 2.35 9.34
CA LEU A 163 4.34 0.93 9.21
C LEU A 163 3.10 0.12 9.56
N ALA A 164 3.00 -1.10 9.02
CA ALA A 164 1.96 -2.01 9.46
C ALA A 164 2.20 -2.41 10.94
N PRO A 165 1.22 -2.18 11.83
CA PRO A 165 1.30 -2.60 13.23
C PRO A 165 1.31 -4.13 13.36
N PRO A 166 1.72 -4.68 14.51
CA PRO A 166 1.68 -6.13 14.75
C PRO A 166 0.30 -6.75 14.51
N ALA A 167 -0.77 -6.03 14.87
CA ALA A 167 -2.15 -6.48 14.67
C ALA A 167 -2.54 -6.61 13.19
N ASN A 168 -1.84 -5.93 12.27
CA ASN A 168 -2.10 -5.99 10.83
C ASN A 168 -1.07 -6.86 10.10
N ARG A 169 -0.58 -7.91 10.77
CA ARG A 169 0.29 -8.93 10.16
C ARG A 169 -0.54 -10.18 9.90
N LEU A 170 -0.83 -10.42 8.64
CA LEU A 170 -1.57 -11.60 8.20
C LEU A 170 -0.62 -12.81 8.12
N PRO A 171 -1.05 -13.99 8.60
CA PRO A 171 -0.24 -15.21 8.50
C PRO A 171 -0.33 -15.85 7.10
N VAL A 172 -1.30 -15.44 6.29
CA VAL A 172 -1.50 -15.92 4.91
C VAL A 172 -0.59 -15.19 3.95
N SER A 173 -0.22 -15.84 2.84
CA SER A 173 0.49 -15.19 1.74
C SER A 173 -0.50 -14.44 0.86
N VAL A 174 -0.44 -13.12 0.89
CA VAL A 174 -1.18 -12.31 -0.08
C VAL A 174 -0.25 -12.13 -1.28
N ARG A 175 -0.34 -13.10 -2.21
CA ARG A 175 0.50 -13.17 -3.42
C ARG A 175 0.19 -12.02 -4.36
N LEU A 176 0.74 -10.86 -4.05
CA LEU A 176 0.70 -9.67 -4.89
C LEU A 176 2.07 -9.05 -4.97
N VAL A 177 2.50 -8.76 -6.19
CA VAL A 177 3.75 -8.07 -6.47
C VAL A 177 3.63 -6.61 -6.02
N SER A 178 4.63 -6.15 -5.31
CA SER A 178 5.14 -4.81 -5.58
C SER A 178 6.65 -4.85 -5.44
N GLY A 179 7.26 -5.63 -6.34
CA GLY A 179 8.66 -5.54 -6.67
C GLY A 179 8.88 -4.17 -7.32
N TYR A 180 9.41 -3.25 -6.54
CA TYR A 180 10.07 -2.09 -7.10
C TYR A 180 11.47 -2.52 -7.49
N ARG A 181 11.79 -2.57 -8.79
CA ARG A 181 13.18 -2.44 -9.22
C ARG A 181 13.44 -0.96 -9.43
N VAL A 182 14.13 -0.31 -8.48
CA VAL A 182 15.01 0.78 -8.92
C VAL A 182 15.99 0.10 -9.87
N GLY A 183 16.06 0.53 -11.13
CA GLY A 183 17.31 0.33 -11.85
C GLY A 183 18.39 1.04 -11.03
N LEU A 184 19.16 0.31 -10.23
CA LEU A 184 20.43 0.85 -9.75
C LEU A 184 21.15 1.34 -11.01
N PRO A 185 21.59 2.61 -11.09
CA PRO A 185 22.35 3.06 -12.24
C PRO A 185 23.48 2.05 -12.45
N PRO A 186 23.80 1.66 -13.70
CA PRO A 186 24.89 0.73 -13.95
C PRO A 186 26.10 1.23 -13.18
N LYS A 187 26.69 0.36 -12.34
CA LYS A 187 27.92 0.70 -11.62
C LYS A 187 28.86 1.31 -12.65
N LYS A 188 29.22 2.59 -12.48
CA LYS A 188 30.28 3.20 -13.30
C LYS A 188 31.47 2.28 -13.14
N THR A 189 31.80 1.53 -14.19
CA THR A 189 33.04 0.77 -14.24
C THR A 189 34.12 1.81 -14.10
N SER A 190 34.76 1.88 -12.93
CA SER A 190 36.03 2.58 -12.79
C SER A 190 36.99 1.89 -13.73
N ARG A 191 37.12 2.41 -14.97
CA ARG A 191 38.31 2.20 -15.78
C ARG A 191 39.43 2.88 -15.01
N GLY A 192 40.04 2.14 -14.10
CA GLY A 192 41.32 2.48 -13.50
C GLY A 192 42.31 2.67 -14.64
N ALA A 193 42.96 3.83 -14.60
CA ALA A 193 44.00 4.22 -15.52
C ALA A 193 45.12 3.17 -15.54
N ARG A 194 45.60 2.88 -16.75
CA ARG A 194 46.91 2.29 -16.99
C ARG A 194 47.99 3.24 -16.46
N PRO A 195 49.05 2.73 -15.81
CA PRO A 195 50.40 3.17 -16.13
C PRO A 195 50.88 2.49 -17.43
#